data_AF-A0A374WPM8-F1
#
_entry.id   AF-A0A374WPM8-F1
#
_cell.length_a   1.000
_cell.length_b   1.000
_cell.length_c   1.000
_cell.angle_alpha   90.00
_cell.angle_beta   90.00
_cell.angle_gamma   90.00
#
_symmetry.space_group_name_H-M   'P 1'
#
loop_
_entity.id
_entity.type
_entity.pdbx_description
1 polymer ?
#
loop_
_entity_poly.entity_id
_entity_poly.type
_entity_poly.pdbx_seq_one_letter_code
_entity_poly.pdbx_strand_id
1 'polypeptide(L)'
;MGDPKAFLNIPRQEAGYRPVNERIADYSQVEQTLNTNSRKLQASRCMDCGVPFCHWACPIGNKQPEWQDALYRGKWKEAYEVLSSTCDFPEFTGRICPALCEKSCVLKLSCDQPVTIRENEAAIVEAAFREGYIQVKTPERNGKKVAVIGAGPAGLVVANQLNLKGYSVTLFDKDEAPGGLLRFGIPNFKLDKNVIDRRMKILAAEGIQFEMGVEIDVNHLPEGFDAYCICTGTPTARDLSIPGRELKGIHFALEMLAQQNRILAGQTFPKDKLVNAKGKKVLVIGGGDTGSDCIGTSVRQGAVSVTQIEIMPKPPVGYNPATPWPQWPAVFKTTSSHEEGCTRRWCLASNQFLGKNGKVTGVEVEEVEWIPAADGGRPTMKPTGKKEVIEADMVLLAMGFLKPEQPKFAKNVFLAGDAETGASLVVRAMAGGRKAAAEIDAYLTK
;
A
#
# COMPACT_ATOMS: atom_id res chain seq x y z
N MET A 1 9.92 2.09 -30.54
CA MET A 1 9.16 0.83 -30.55
C MET A 1 10.07 -0.37 -30.40
N GLY A 2 9.73 -1.26 -29.47
CA GLY A 2 10.49 -2.48 -29.20
C GLY A 2 10.35 -3.51 -30.32
N ASP A 3 10.82 -4.73 -30.09
CA ASP A 3 10.51 -5.87 -30.96
C ASP A 3 8.99 -6.15 -30.89
N PRO A 4 8.22 -5.89 -31.97
CA PRO A 4 6.76 -6.02 -31.95
C PRO A 4 6.29 -7.46 -31.86
N LYS A 5 7.20 -8.44 -31.87
CA LYS A 5 6.91 -9.88 -31.75
C LYS A 5 7.55 -10.49 -30.51
N ALA A 6 8.22 -9.70 -29.67
CA ALA A 6 8.89 -10.17 -28.47
C ALA A 6 7.97 -11.02 -27.57
N PHE A 7 6.72 -10.58 -27.38
CA PHE A 7 5.76 -11.29 -26.54
C PHE A 7 5.39 -12.70 -27.02
N LEU A 8 5.63 -13.03 -28.29
CA LEU A 8 5.41 -14.37 -28.86
C LEU A 8 6.55 -15.34 -28.49
N ASN A 9 7.78 -14.83 -28.45
CA ASN A 9 8.99 -15.65 -28.35
C ASN A 9 9.65 -15.58 -26.96
N ILE A 10 9.32 -14.55 -26.18
CA ILE A 10 9.90 -14.31 -24.86
C ILE A 10 8.82 -14.60 -23.80
N PRO A 11 8.97 -15.68 -23.02
CA PRO A 11 8.04 -15.98 -21.95
C PRO A 11 8.13 -14.92 -20.84
N ARG A 12 7.00 -14.70 -20.16
CA ARG A 12 6.96 -13.87 -18.96
C ARG A 12 7.88 -14.48 -17.88
N GLN A 13 8.74 -13.65 -17.31
CA GLN A 13 9.60 -14.03 -16.20
C GLN A 13 9.49 -12.99 -15.09
N GLU A 14 8.87 -13.38 -13.98
CA GLU A 14 8.93 -12.62 -12.72
C GLU A 14 10.25 -12.88 -12.02
N ALA A 15 10.66 -11.95 -11.16
CA ALA A 15 11.86 -12.14 -10.34
C ALA A 15 11.63 -13.19 -9.25
N GLY A 16 10.38 -13.38 -8.82
CA GLY A 16 10.00 -14.30 -7.76
C GLY A 16 10.44 -13.82 -6.39
N TYR A 17 10.27 -14.69 -5.40
CA TYR A 17 10.59 -14.41 -4.00
C TYR A 17 11.79 -15.22 -3.53
N ARG A 18 12.49 -14.75 -2.50
CA ARG A 18 13.48 -15.55 -1.77
C ARG A 18 12.84 -16.87 -1.26
N PRO A 19 13.60 -17.96 -1.10
CA PRO A 19 13.10 -19.20 -0.53
C PRO A 19 12.40 -19.00 0.80
N VAL A 20 11.31 -19.74 1.06
CA VAL A 20 10.46 -19.55 2.26
C VAL A 20 11.28 -19.73 3.54
N ASN A 21 12.07 -20.80 3.63
CA ASN A 21 12.91 -21.13 4.78
C ASN A 21 13.95 -20.05 5.12
N GLU A 22 14.38 -19.25 4.13
CA GLU A 22 15.29 -18.13 4.34
C GLU A 22 14.53 -16.86 4.74
N ARG A 23 13.47 -16.50 4.00
CA ARG A 23 12.80 -15.21 4.15
C ARG A 23 11.95 -15.08 5.41
N ILE A 24 11.59 -16.18 6.07
CA ILE A 24 10.86 -16.15 7.36
C ILE A 24 11.79 -15.89 8.56
N ALA A 25 13.11 -15.97 8.37
CA ALA A 25 14.09 -15.79 9.44
C ALA A 25 14.54 -14.32 9.61
N ASP A 26 14.16 -13.44 8.69
CA ASP A 26 14.52 -12.02 8.71
C ASP A 26 13.38 -11.12 8.21
N TYR A 27 13.61 -9.81 8.24
CA TYR A 27 12.67 -8.78 7.77
C TYR A 27 13.16 -8.07 6.48
N SER A 28 14.13 -8.65 5.79
CA SER A 28 14.66 -8.12 4.53
C SER A 28 13.66 -8.31 3.39
N GLN A 29 13.79 -7.54 2.31
CA GLN A 29 12.87 -7.59 1.17
C GLN A 29 12.73 -9.03 0.63
N VAL A 30 11.50 -9.52 0.50
CA VAL A 30 11.22 -10.90 0.04
C VAL A 30 11.34 -11.05 -1.47
N GLU A 31 11.00 -9.99 -2.21
CA GLU A 31 11.00 -9.98 -3.67
C GLU A 31 12.42 -9.86 -4.20
N GLN A 32 12.77 -10.70 -5.16
CA GLN A 32 14.07 -10.67 -5.84
C GLN A 32 14.03 -9.68 -7.00
N THR A 33 15.17 -9.51 -7.67
CA THR A 33 15.28 -8.71 -8.89
C THR A 33 15.96 -9.50 -9.98
N LEU A 34 15.47 -9.45 -11.22
CA LEU A 34 16.25 -9.98 -12.35
C LEU A 34 17.39 -9.02 -12.71
N ASN A 35 18.40 -9.57 -13.39
CA ASN A 35 19.49 -8.78 -13.95
C ASN A 35 19.01 -7.84 -15.08
N THR A 36 19.87 -6.87 -15.42
CA THR A 36 19.65 -5.86 -16.45
C THR A 36 19.20 -6.46 -17.79
N ASN A 37 19.83 -7.54 -18.26
CA ASN A 37 19.50 -8.14 -19.56
C ASN A 37 18.09 -8.72 -19.55
N SER A 38 17.74 -9.50 -18.52
CA SER A 38 16.40 -10.04 -18.35
C SER A 38 15.35 -8.94 -18.17
N ARG A 39 15.66 -7.83 -17.49
CA ARG A 39 14.73 -6.68 -17.38
C ARG A 39 14.45 -6.02 -18.72
N LYS A 40 15.49 -5.77 -19.52
CA LYS A 40 15.33 -5.26 -20.90
C LYS A 40 14.48 -6.21 -21.73
N LEU A 41 14.71 -7.52 -21.59
CA LEU A 41 13.95 -8.57 -22.31
C LEU A 41 12.48 -8.61 -21.88
N GLN A 42 12.18 -8.45 -20.58
CA GLN A 42 10.79 -8.38 -20.12
C GLN A 42 10.10 -7.09 -20.57
N ALA A 43 10.81 -5.96 -20.61
CA ALA A 43 10.29 -4.70 -21.15
C ALA A 43 9.95 -4.79 -22.65
N SER A 44 10.74 -5.57 -23.42
CA SER A 44 10.51 -5.75 -24.85
C SER A 44 9.18 -6.41 -25.18
N ARG A 45 8.56 -7.14 -24.23
CA ARG A 45 7.26 -7.80 -24.40
C ARG A 45 6.11 -6.79 -24.55
N CYS A 46 6.32 -5.50 -24.30
CA CYS A 46 5.30 -4.49 -24.55
C CYS A 46 4.91 -4.46 -26.04
N MET A 47 3.61 -4.58 -26.33
CA MET A 47 3.09 -4.58 -27.71
C MET A 47 2.95 -3.19 -28.32
N ASP A 48 3.20 -2.14 -27.55
CA ASP A 48 2.92 -0.75 -27.96
C ASP A 48 1.48 -0.60 -28.49
N CYS A 49 0.51 -1.04 -27.69
CA CYS A 49 -0.90 -1.11 -28.11
C CYS A 49 -1.41 0.29 -28.50
N GLY A 50 -2.11 0.40 -29.64
CA GLY A 50 -2.73 1.67 -30.06
C GLY A 50 -3.73 2.24 -29.05
N VAL A 51 -4.38 1.38 -28.25
CA VAL A 51 -5.14 1.78 -27.06
C VAL A 51 -4.49 1.15 -25.82
N PRO A 52 -3.63 1.88 -25.09
CA PRO A 52 -2.90 1.32 -23.96
C PRO A 52 -3.76 1.29 -22.70
N PHE A 53 -4.54 0.22 -22.49
CA PHE A 53 -5.37 0.02 -21.28
C PHE A 53 -4.57 0.05 -19.96
N CYS A 54 -3.26 -0.18 -20.01
CA CYS A 54 -2.35 -0.02 -18.88
C CYS A 54 -2.27 1.45 -18.39
N HIS A 55 -2.40 2.44 -19.28
CA HIS A 55 -2.44 3.87 -18.93
C HIS A 55 -3.70 4.17 -18.12
N TRP A 56 -4.84 3.76 -18.67
CA TRP A 56 -6.17 4.03 -18.12
C TRP A 56 -6.37 3.39 -16.75
N ALA A 57 -5.83 2.19 -16.54
CA ALA A 57 -5.92 1.52 -15.24
C ALA A 57 -4.99 2.09 -14.18
N CYS A 58 -3.97 2.88 -14.57
CA CYS A 58 -3.03 3.48 -13.64
C CYS A 58 -3.58 4.82 -13.11
N PRO A 59 -3.86 4.96 -11.80
CA PRO A 59 -4.50 6.17 -11.28
C PRO A 59 -3.71 7.47 -11.48
N ILE A 60 -2.39 7.38 -11.64
CA ILE A 60 -1.51 8.52 -11.92
C ILE A 60 -1.30 8.78 -13.42
N GLY A 61 -1.99 8.02 -14.30
CA GLY A 61 -1.90 8.18 -15.75
C GLY A 61 -0.50 7.92 -16.31
N ASN A 62 0.20 6.92 -15.77
CA ASN A 62 1.58 6.62 -16.16
C ASN A 62 1.68 6.18 -17.64
N LYS A 63 2.86 6.36 -18.23
CA LYS A 63 3.16 6.21 -19.66
C LYS A 63 3.96 4.93 -19.94
N GLN A 64 3.33 3.78 -19.68
CA GLN A 64 4.05 2.50 -19.62
C GLN A 64 4.78 2.12 -20.93
N PRO A 65 4.14 2.08 -22.11
CA PRO A 65 4.80 1.80 -23.38
C PRO A 65 6.04 2.66 -23.63
N GLU A 66 6.00 3.95 -23.29
CA GLU A 66 7.10 4.89 -23.55
C GLU A 66 8.32 4.56 -22.69
N TRP A 67 8.17 4.43 -21.37
CA TRP A 67 9.33 4.08 -20.53
C TRP A 67 9.74 2.61 -20.66
N GLN A 68 8.84 1.71 -21.08
CA GLN A 68 9.19 0.32 -21.42
C GLN A 68 10.03 0.24 -22.70
N ASP A 69 9.71 1.03 -23.74
CA ASP A 69 10.53 1.11 -24.96
C ASP A 69 11.92 1.67 -24.64
N ALA A 70 11.99 2.74 -23.84
CA ALA A 70 13.26 3.30 -23.39
C ALA A 70 14.08 2.28 -22.58
N LEU A 71 13.44 1.57 -21.65
CA LEU A 71 14.08 0.49 -20.87
C LEU A 71 14.60 -0.62 -21.78
N TYR A 72 13.78 -1.13 -22.70
CA TYR A 72 14.19 -2.16 -23.67
C TYR A 72 15.43 -1.75 -24.47
N ARG A 73 15.45 -0.50 -24.96
CA ARG A 73 16.59 0.08 -25.71
C ARG A 73 17.82 0.34 -24.84
N GLY A 74 17.74 0.11 -23.53
CA GLY A 74 18.82 0.38 -22.58
C GLY A 74 19.00 1.86 -22.26
N LYS A 75 18.02 2.70 -22.60
CA LYS A 75 18.03 4.14 -22.30
C LYS A 75 17.48 4.40 -20.90
N TRP A 76 18.21 3.96 -19.88
CA TRP A 76 17.76 3.99 -18.48
C TRP A 76 17.40 5.39 -17.96
N LYS A 77 18.17 6.41 -18.35
CA LYS A 77 17.90 7.80 -17.97
C LYS A 77 16.59 8.31 -18.58
N GLU A 78 16.41 8.12 -19.88
CA GLU A 78 15.17 8.48 -20.60
C GLU A 78 13.96 7.75 -20.00
N ALA A 79 14.10 6.45 -19.71
CA ALA A 79 13.04 5.66 -19.07
C ALA A 79 12.64 6.26 -17.70
N TYR A 80 13.62 6.67 -16.90
CA TYR A 80 13.37 7.33 -15.61
C TYR A 80 12.71 8.72 -15.77
N GLU A 81 13.16 9.54 -16.71
CA GLU A 81 12.58 10.87 -16.97
C GLU A 81 11.11 10.76 -17.38
N VAL A 82 10.77 9.81 -18.26
CA VAL A 82 9.38 9.56 -18.66
C VAL A 82 8.55 9.02 -17.49
N LEU A 83 9.07 8.05 -16.74
CA LEU A 83 8.40 7.48 -15.56
C LEU A 83 8.12 8.54 -14.48
N SER A 84 9.13 9.32 -14.12
CA SER A 84 9.05 10.36 -13.08
C SER A 84 8.20 11.57 -13.48
N SER A 85 7.91 11.75 -14.77
CA SER A 85 6.98 12.80 -15.23
C SER A 85 5.54 12.58 -14.74
N THR A 86 5.17 11.34 -14.42
CA THR A 86 3.81 10.97 -13.97
C THR A 86 3.78 10.37 -12.56
N CYS A 87 4.88 9.73 -12.14
CA CYS A 87 5.00 9.11 -10.82
C CYS A 87 6.07 9.83 -9.99
N ASP A 88 5.66 10.48 -8.91
CA ASP A 88 6.58 11.17 -8.00
C ASP A 88 7.54 10.21 -7.27
N PHE A 89 7.04 9.02 -6.91
CA PHE A 89 7.76 8.03 -6.09
C PHE A 89 7.66 6.61 -6.67
N PRO A 90 8.24 6.34 -7.85
CA PRO A 90 8.21 5.03 -8.48
C PRO A 90 8.86 3.93 -7.62
N GLU A 91 9.73 4.29 -6.69
CA GLU A 91 10.31 3.36 -5.72
C GLU A 91 9.30 2.77 -4.73
N PHE A 92 8.16 3.44 -4.52
CA PHE A 92 7.06 2.94 -3.69
C PHE A 92 6.11 2.11 -4.55
N THR A 93 5.57 2.67 -5.63
CA THR A 93 4.62 1.97 -6.50
C THR A 93 5.22 0.71 -7.13
N GLY A 94 6.49 0.74 -7.53
CA GLY A 94 7.21 -0.43 -8.04
C GLY A 94 7.36 -1.58 -7.04
N ARG A 95 7.08 -1.37 -5.75
CA ARG A 95 7.15 -2.41 -4.72
C ARG A 95 5.77 -2.84 -4.22
N ILE A 96 4.91 -1.89 -3.90
CA ILE A 96 3.68 -2.15 -3.15
C ILE A 96 2.40 -1.96 -3.97
N CYS A 97 2.48 -1.45 -5.21
CA CYS A 97 1.30 -1.37 -6.07
C CYS A 97 0.83 -2.80 -6.40
N PRO A 98 -0.48 -3.10 -6.39
CA PRO A 98 -0.97 -4.41 -6.80
C PRO A 98 -0.98 -4.58 -8.34
N ALA A 99 -0.22 -3.74 -9.06
CA ALA A 99 -0.03 -3.76 -10.51
C ALA A 99 -1.34 -3.71 -11.31
N LEU A 100 -2.17 -2.68 -11.05
CA LEU A 100 -3.43 -2.46 -11.77
C LEU A 100 -3.27 -2.50 -13.30
N CYS A 101 -2.20 -1.87 -13.78
CA CYS A 101 -1.77 -1.83 -15.18
C CYS A 101 -1.44 -3.21 -15.79
N GLU A 102 -0.94 -4.16 -15.00
CA GLU A 102 -0.69 -5.53 -15.48
C GLU A 102 -1.99 -6.31 -15.62
N LYS A 103 -2.99 -6.03 -14.78
CA LYS A 103 -4.30 -6.69 -14.87
C LYS A 103 -5.13 -6.20 -16.05
N SER A 104 -4.95 -4.95 -16.48
CA SER A 104 -5.58 -4.39 -17.68
C SER A 104 -4.73 -4.53 -18.95
N CYS A 105 -3.51 -5.08 -18.87
CA CYS A 105 -2.65 -5.29 -20.04
C CYS A 105 -3.33 -6.20 -21.07
N VAL A 106 -3.21 -5.90 -22.36
CA VAL A 106 -3.80 -6.73 -23.42
C VAL A 106 -3.20 -8.15 -23.42
N LEU A 107 -1.92 -8.30 -23.04
CA LEU A 107 -1.31 -9.63 -22.88
C LEU A 107 -1.89 -10.45 -21.71
N LYS A 108 -2.52 -9.79 -20.72
CA LYS A 108 -3.30 -10.51 -19.70
C LYS A 108 -4.55 -11.13 -20.31
N LEU A 109 -5.21 -10.42 -21.22
CA LEU A 109 -6.40 -10.91 -21.91
C LEU A 109 -6.05 -12.03 -22.91
N SER A 110 -5.00 -11.84 -23.71
CA SER A 110 -4.72 -12.73 -24.86
C SER A 110 -4.04 -14.05 -24.50
N CYS A 111 -3.13 -14.04 -23.51
CA CYS A 111 -2.32 -15.22 -23.18
C CYS A 111 -1.99 -15.36 -21.69
N ASP A 112 -2.69 -14.63 -20.83
CA ASP A 112 -2.50 -14.61 -19.37
C ASP A 112 -1.08 -14.24 -18.90
N GLN A 113 -0.30 -13.55 -19.75
CA GLN A 113 1.09 -13.22 -19.49
C GLN A 113 1.38 -11.72 -19.69
N PRO A 114 0.87 -10.84 -18.81
CA PRO A 114 1.10 -9.40 -18.91
C PRO A 114 2.60 -9.05 -18.86
N VAL A 115 2.95 -7.87 -19.36
CA VAL A 115 4.29 -7.29 -19.16
C VAL A 115 4.51 -7.09 -17.65
N THR A 116 5.72 -7.34 -17.15
CA THR A 116 6.10 -7.14 -15.73
C THR A 116 6.33 -5.66 -15.40
N ILE A 117 5.29 -4.84 -15.61
CA ILE A 117 5.32 -3.39 -15.49
C ILE A 117 5.83 -2.94 -14.13
N ARG A 118 5.30 -3.50 -13.03
CA ARG A 118 5.69 -3.09 -11.66
C ARG A 118 7.17 -3.34 -11.39
N GLU A 119 7.66 -4.51 -11.75
CA GLU A 119 9.08 -4.85 -11.55
C GLU A 119 10.01 -4.03 -12.46
N ASN A 120 9.55 -3.66 -13.66
CA ASN A 120 10.31 -2.79 -14.56
C ASN A 120 10.36 -1.34 -14.04
N GLU A 121 9.25 -0.84 -13.48
CA GLU A 121 9.20 0.44 -12.76
C GLU A 121 10.21 0.46 -11.61
N ALA A 122 10.23 -0.59 -10.79
CA ALA A 122 11.21 -0.76 -9.72
C ALA A 122 12.66 -0.80 -10.26
N ALA A 123 12.92 -1.55 -11.32
CA ALA A 123 14.25 -1.64 -11.91
C ALA A 123 14.76 -0.28 -12.43
N ILE A 124 13.88 0.50 -13.08
CA ILE A 124 14.22 1.83 -13.60
C ILE A 124 14.61 2.78 -12.47
N VAL A 125 13.79 2.86 -11.41
CA VAL A 125 14.08 3.77 -10.29
C VAL A 125 15.31 3.34 -9.49
N GLU A 126 15.55 2.03 -9.30
CA GLU A 126 16.78 1.58 -8.65
C GLU A 126 18.03 1.91 -9.48
N ALA A 127 17.96 1.75 -10.80
CA ALA A 127 19.03 2.21 -11.68
C ALA A 127 19.21 3.73 -11.58
N ALA A 128 18.13 4.51 -11.55
CA ALA A 128 18.20 5.97 -11.43
C ALA A 128 18.89 6.44 -10.14
N PHE A 129 18.63 5.78 -9.01
CA PHE A 129 19.36 6.05 -7.76
C PHE A 129 20.83 5.64 -7.86
N ARG A 130 21.13 4.44 -8.38
CA ARG A 130 22.50 3.91 -8.48
C ARG A 130 23.39 4.73 -9.41
N GLU A 131 22.86 5.15 -10.56
CA GLU A 131 23.60 5.91 -11.58
C GLU A 131 23.55 7.43 -11.33
N GLY A 132 22.89 7.89 -10.27
CA GLY A 132 22.84 9.31 -9.90
C GLY A 132 21.98 10.20 -10.80
N TYR A 133 20.96 9.63 -11.47
CA TYR A 133 20.01 10.40 -12.29
C TYR A 133 19.05 11.24 -11.42
N ILE A 134 18.84 10.83 -10.18
CA ILE A 134 18.02 11.56 -9.20
C ILE A 134 18.93 12.52 -8.46
N GLN A 135 18.78 13.82 -8.75
CA GLN A 135 19.56 14.89 -8.15
C GLN A 135 18.65 15.86 -7.41
N VAL A 136 19.21 16.50 -6.36
CA VAL A 136 18.54 17.56 -5.60
C VAL A 136 18.26 18.74 -6.54
N LYS A 137 17.00 19.19 -6.59
CA LYS A 137 16.58 20.40 -7.30
C LYS A 137 16.38 21.56 -6.33
N THR A 138 16.90 22.72 -6.68
CA THR A 138 16.64 23.97 -5.92
C THR A 138 15.74 24.88 -6.75
N PRO A 139 14.42 24.88 -6.52
CA PRO A 139 13.50 25.73 -7.26
C PRO A 139 13.59 27.19 -6.77
N GLU A 140 13.38 28.15 -7.68
CA GLU A 140 13.26 29.56 -7.33
C GLU A 140 12.00 29.79 -6.49
N ARG A 141 12.12 30.51 -5.37
CA ARG A 141 11.01 30.67 -4.43
C ARG A 141 10.05 31.76 -4.90
N ASN A 142 8.78 31.41 -5.01
CA ASN A 142 7.71 32.32 -5.45
C ASN A 142 7.13 33.20 -4.31
N GLY A 143 7.66 33.08 -3.09
CA GLY A 143 7.25 33.86 -1.92
C GLY A 143 5.99 33.33 -1.20
N LYS A 144 5.31 32.33 -1.74
CA LYS A 144 4.09 31.72 -1.16
C LYS A 144 4.42 30.51 -0.30
N LYS A 145 3.62 30.30 0.76
CA LYS A 145 3.80 29.23 1.76
C LYS A 145 2.62 28.27 1.78
N VAL A 146 2.90 26.97 1.83
CA VAL A 146 1.89 25.91 1.91
C VAL A 146 2.17 24.96 3.06
N ALA A 147 1.16 24.69 3.89
CA ALA A 147 1.21 23.67 4.93
C ALA A 147 0.56 22.37 4.44
N VAL A 148 1.24 21.24 4.62
CA VAL A 148 0.71 19.91 4.30
C VAL A 148 0.58 19.12 5.60
N ILE A 149 -0.63 18.70 5.95
CA ILE A 149 -0.92 18.00 7.21
C ILE A 149 -1.03 16.50 6.94
N GLY A 150 0.01 15.74 7.27
CA GLY A 150 0.17 14.31 7.04
C GLY A 150 1.29 14.01 6.05
N ALA A 151 2.29 13.25 6.51
CA ALA A 151 3.48 12.77 5.79
C ALA A 151 3.27 11.43 5.07
N GLY A 152 2.02 11.05 4.81
CA GLY A 152 1.69 9.88 3.99
C GLY A 152 1.97 10.11 2.49
N PRO A 153 1.71 9.10 1.63
CA PRO A 153 1.96 9.20 0.19
C PRO A 153 1.35 10.44 -0.47
N ALA A 154 0.11 10.78 -0.12
CA ALA A 154 -0.58 11.96 -0.68
C ALA A 154 0.15 13.26 -0.31
N GLY A 155 0.46 13.46 0.97
CA GLY A 155 1.14 14.66 1.44
C GLY A 155 2.56 14.81 0.91
N LEU A 156 3.30 13.70 0.79
CA LEU A 156 4.62 13.71 0.16
C LEU A 156 4.55 14.13 -1.31
N VAL A 157 3.51 13.70 -2.05
CA VAL A 157 3.32 14.13 -3.44
C VAL A 157 2.96 15.61 -3.51
N VAL A 158 2.04 16.07 -2.66
CA VAL A 158 1.65 17.50 -2.61
C VAL A 158 2.89 18.35 -2.34
N ALA A 159 3.69 17.96 -1.34
CA ALA A 159 4.89 18.69 -0.99
C ALA A 159 5.93 18.69 -2.11
N ASN A 160 6.18 17.54 -2.74
CA ASN A 160 7.12 17.43 -3.87
C ASN A 160 6.68 18.32 -5.06
N GLN A 161 5.41 18.21 -5.48
CA GLN A 161 4.89 18.95 -6.63
C GLN A 161 4.91 20.47 -6.39
N LEU A 162 4.50 20.92 -5.20
CA LEU A 162 4.49 22.36 -4.88
C LEU A 162 5.89 22.91 -4.61
N ASN A 163 6.77 22.15 -3.94
CA ASN A 163 8.15 22.57 -3.75
C ASN A 163 8.82 22.85 -5.11
N LEU A 164 8.70 21.93 -6.07
CA LEU A 164 9.26 22.08 -7.41
C LEU A 164 8.67 23.26 -8.20
N LYS A 165 7.50 23.76 -7.83
CA LYS A 165 6.89 24.98 -8.39
C LYS A 165 7.30 26.28 -7.67
N GLY A 166 8.21 26.19 -6.69
CA GLY A 166 8.77 27.35 -5.99
C GLY A 166 8.06 27.72 -4.69
N TYR A 167 7.01 26.99 -4.28
CA TYR A 167 6.37 27.23 -2.99
C TYR A 167 7.30 26.84 -1.84
N SER A 168 7.23 27.56 -0.72
CA SER A 168 7.84 27.12 0.53
C SER A 168 6.88 26.16 1.24
N VAL A 169 7.26 24.89 1.35
CA VAL A 169 6.38 23.84 1.89
C VAL A 169 6.85 23.38 3.25
N THR A 170 5.93 23.37 4.21
CA THR A 170 6.12 22.74 5.53
C THR A 170 5.15 21.57 5.65
N LEU A 171 5.69 20.38 5.92
CA LEU A 171 4.94 19.15 6.06
C LEU A 171 4.92 18.73 7.53
N PHE A 172 3.72 18.62 8.10
CA PHE A 172 3.47 18.29 9.49
C PHE A 172 2.98 16.85 9.62
N ASP A 173 3.43 16.11 10.62
CA ASP A 173 2.85 14.81 10.96
C ASP A 173 3.01 14.49 12.46
N LYS A 174 2.04 13.78 13.00
CA LYS A 174 2.01 13.34 14.40
C LYS A 174 3.02 12.22 14.69
N ASP A 175 3.34 11.40 13.68
CA ASP A 175 4.32 10.34 13.80
C ASP A 175 5.73 10.92 13.74
N GLU A 176 6.69 10.19 14.31
CA GLU A 176 8.06 10.65 14.50
C GLU A 176 8.91 10.73 13.22
N ALA A 177 8.43 10.16 12.10
CA ALA A 177 9.16 10.12 10.83
C ALA A 177 8.21 10.06 9.62
N PRO A 178 8.57 10.68 8.48
CA PRO A 178 7.68 10.77 7.33
C PRO A 178 7.52 9.43 6.61
N GLY A 179 6.37 9.25 5.94
CA GLY A 179 6.01 8.06 5.17
C GLY A 179 4.62 7.51 5.50
N GLY A 180 4.01 7.89 6.62
CA GLY A 180 2.73 7.36 7.07
C GLY A 180 2.72 5.82 7.09
N LEU A 181 1.67 5.20 6.54
CA LEU A 181 1.60 3.73 6.47
C LEU A 181 2.69 3.08 5.61
N LEU A 182 3.37 3.79 4.70
CA LEU A 182 4.55 3.23 4.03
C LEU A 182 5.65 2.87 5.04
N ARG A 183 5.80 3.70 6.08
CA ARG A 183 6.79 3.52 7.13
C ARG A 183 6.28 2.66 8.27
N PHE A 184 5.09 2.96 8.78
CA PHE A 184 4.62 2.35 10.03
C PHE A 184 3.67 1.17 9.79
N GLY A 185 2.97 1.10 8.67
CA GLY A 185 2.03 0.01 8.37
C GLY A 185 2.69 -1.15 7.62
N ILE A 186 3.17 -0.87 6.41
CA ILE A 186 3.70 -1.88 5.50
C ILE A 186 5.00 -2.46 6.09
N PRO A 187 5.16 -3.78 6.22
CA PRO A 187 6.37 -4.38 6.79
C PRO A 187 7.65 -4.13 5.95
N ASN A 188 8.81 -4.09 6.61
CA ASN A 188 10.13 -4.00 5.94
C ASN A 188 10.33 -5.04 4.84
N PHE A 189 9.83 -6.26 5.04
CA PHE A 189 10.00 -7.35 4.08
C PHE A 189 9.22 -7.15 2.77
N LYS A 190 8.26 -6.21 2.73
CA LYS A 190 7.59 -5.74 1.49
C LYS A 190 8.16 -4.41 1.00
N LEU A 191 8.49 -3.49 1.91
CA LEU A 191 9.05 -2.19 1.60
C LEU A 191 10.11 -1.80 2.63
N ASP A 192 11.38 -1.93 2.25
CA ASP A 192 12.53 -1.50 3.05
C ASP A 192 12.43 0.02 3.32
N LYS A 193 12.63 0.41 4.59
CA LYS A 193 12.53 1.81 5.02
C LYS A 193 13.67 2.67 4.49
N ASN A 194 14.81 2.07 4.14
CA ASN A 194 15.89 2.77 3.46
C ASN A 194 15.45 3.40 2.12
N VAL A 195 14.48 2.77 1.45
CA VAL A 195 13.89 3.29 0.20
C VAL A 195 13.13 4.60 0.46
N ILE A 196 12.47 4.72 1.61
CA ILE A 196 11.80 5.95 2.04
C ILE A 196 12.87 6.96 2.47
N ASP A 197 13.80 6.57 3.34
CA ASP A 197 14.82 7.45 3.92
C ASP A 197 15.65 8.16 2.86
N ARG A 198 16.12 7.44 1.83
CA ARG A 198 16.92 8.05 0.75
C ARG A 198 16.13 9.11 -0.02
N ARG A 199 14.82 8.93 -0.21
CA ARG A 199 13.96 9.92 -0.87
C ARG A 199 13.72 11.12 0.03
N MET A 200 13.46 10.90 1.32
CA MET A 200 13.21 11.99 2.27
C MET A 200 14.43 12.91 2.41
N LYS A 201 15.64 12.35 2.38
CA LYS A 201 16.88 13.14 2.35
C LYS A 201 16.95 14.09 1.15
N ILE A 202 16.53 13.63 -0.03
CA ILE A 202 16.46 14.46 -1.23
C ILE A 202 15.43 15.57 -1.03
N LEU A 203 14.20 15.24 -0.66
CA LEU A 203 13.13 16.23 -0.45
C LEU A 203 13.50 17.30 0.59
N ALA A 204 14.16 16.91 1.69
CA ALA A 204 14.68 17.84 2.68
C ALA A 204 15.77 18.75 2.10
N ALA A 205 16.70 18.20 1.31
CA ALA A 205 17.74 18.98 0.62
C ALA A 205 17.17 19.92 -0.45
N GLU A 206 16.01 19.60 -1.03
CA GLU A 206 15.26 20.48 -1.94
C GLU A 206 14.48 21.59 -1.21
N GLY A 207 14.56 21.64 0.12
CA GLY A 207 14.02 22.71 0.96
C GLY A 207 12.63 22.45 1.54
N ILE A 208 12.09 21.23 1.44
CA ILE A 208 10.85 20.87 2.16
C ILE A 208 11.16 20.76 3.65
N GLN A 209 10.40 21.48 4.47
CA GLN A 209 10.51 21.43 5.93
C GLN A 209 9.64 20.29 6.47
N PHE A 210 10.19 19.48 7.36
CA PHE A 210 9.48 18.37 8.01
C PHE A 210 9.33 18.67 9.50
N GLU A 211 8.10 18.89 9.94
CA GLU A 211 7.70 19.09 11.33
C GLU A 211 7.06 17.79 11.84
N MET A 212 7.89 16.89 12.36
CA MET A 212 7.50 15.54 12.76
C MET A 212 7.24 15.44 14.27
N GLY A 213 6.39 14.50 14.69
CA GLY A 213 5.99 14.35 16.08
C GLY A 213 5.00 15.42 16.58
N VAL A 214 4.36 16.15 15.66
CA VAL A 214 3.43 17.25 15.98
C VAL A 214 2.04 16.90 15.44
N GLU A 215 1.10 16.73 16.35
CA GLU A 215 -0.31 16.55 15.99
C GLU A 215 -0.96 17.90 15.72
N ILE A 216 -1.56 18.03 14.54
CA ILE A 216 -2.30 19.24 14.13
C ILE A 216 -3.79 18.94 14.19
N ASP A 217 -4.52 19.73 14.98
CA ASP A 217 -5.97 19.76 14.93
C ASP A 217 -6.42 20.42 13.61
N VAL A 218 -7.09 19.66 12.76
CA VAL A 218 -7.57 20.15 11.46
C VAL A 218 -8.61 21.26 11.58
N ASN A 219 -9.21 21.46 12.77
CA ASN A 219 -10.11 22.58 13.05
C ASN A 219 -9.35 23.87 13.38
N HIS A 220 -8.08 23.77 13.79
CA HIS A 220 -7.23 24.88 14.22
C HIS A 220 -5.87 24.78 13.52
N LEU A 221 -5.86 25.08 12.23
CA LEU A 221 -4.66 25.01 11.40
C LEU A 221 -3.62 26.07 11.80
N PRO A 222 -2.31 25.76 11.67
CA PRO A 222 -1.25 26.70 12.02
C PRO A 222 -1.33 27.95 11.14
N GLU A 223 -1.13 29.14 11.72
CA GLU A 223 -1.18 30.40 10.97
C GLU A 223 0.05 30.62 10.08
N GLY A 224 -0.04 31.57 9.14
CA GLY A 224 1.10 32.03 8.34
C GLY A 224 1.33 31.29 7.01
N PHE A 225 0.39 30.44 6.58
CA PHE A 225 0.40 29.81 5.26
C PHE A 225 -0.70 30.35 4.35
N ASP A 226 -0.40 30.47 3.06
CA ASP A 226 -1.36 30.91 2.04
C ASP A 226 -2.39 29.81 1.71
N ALA A 227 -1.98 28.54 1.76
CA ALA A 227 -2.85 27.39 1.55
C ALA A 227 -2.47 26.17 2.42
N TYR A 228 -3.43 25.26 2.58
CA TYR A 228 -3.31 24.05 3.39
C TYR A 228 -3.76 22.82 2.60
N CYS A 229 -3.11 21.68 2.80
CA CYS A 229 -3.57 20.40 2.28
C CYS A 229 -3.65 19.34 3.38
N ILE A 230 -4.84 18.80 3.64
CA ILE A 230 -5.07 17.76 4.64
C ILE A 230 -4.91 16.39 3.98
N CYS A 231 -3.90 15.67 4.45
CA CYS A 231 -3.42 14.38 3.95
C CYS A 231 -3.33 13.33 5.09
N THR A 232 -4.16 13.47 6.12
CA THR A 232 -4.10 12.70 7.39
C THR A 232 -4.53 11.22 7.29
N GLY A 233 -4.95 10.77 6.12
CA GLY A 233 -5.37 9.40 5.87
C GLY A 233 -6.66 8.99 6.60
N THR A 234 -6.77 7.70 6.94
CA THR A 234 -7.91 7.12 7.67
C THR A 234 -7.44 6.51 9.00
N PRO A 235 -7.29 7.31 10.07
CA PRO A 235 -6.64 6.83 11.30
C PRO A 235 -7.51 5.83 12.09
N THR A 236 -8.82 5.82 11.88
CA THR A 236 -9.76 5.03 12.67
C THR A 236 -9.92 3.62 12.12
N ALA A 237 -9.30 2.64 12.78
CA ALA A 237 -9.48 1.23 12.45
C ALA A 237 -10.92 0.77 12.76
N ARG A 238 -11.45 -0.16 11.97
CA ARG A 238 -12.74 -0.81 12.26
C ARG A 238 -12.58 -1.78 13.42
N ASP A 239 -13.41 -1.61 14.43
CA ASP A 239 -13.46 -2.50 15.59
C ASP A 239 -14.50 -3.62 15.41
N LEU A 240 -14.38 -4.64 16.25
CA LEU A 240 -15.30 -5.77 16.31
C LEU A 240 -15.89 -5.89 17.72
N SER A 241 -16.96 -5.14 17.95
CA SER A 241 -17.63 -5.03 19.26
C SER A 241 -18.57 -6.22 19.51
N ILE A 242 -17.99 -7.40 19.76
CA ILE A 242 -18.69 -8.63 20.16
C ILE A 242 -18.31 -9.00 21.61
N PRO A 243 -19.08 -9.85 22.31
CA PRO A 243 -18.76 -10.26 23.68
C PRO A 243 -17.32 -10.76 23.82
N GLY A 244 -16.63 -10.34 24.91
CA GLY A 244 -15.24 -10.70 25.19
C GLY A 244 -14.19 -9.80 24.51
N ARG A 245 -14.59 -8.74 23.80
CA ARG A 245 -13.67 -7.81 23.10
C ARG A 245 -12.64 -7.15 24.04
N GLU A 246 -12.96 -7.05 25.32
CA GLU A 246 -12.13 -6.50 26.40
C GLU A 246 -11.02 -7.45 26.88
N LEU A 247 -11.03 -8.72 26.46
CA LEU A 247 -10.00 -9.69 26.82
C LEU A 247 -8.61 -9.28 26.30
N LYS A 248 -7.58 -9.50 27.12
CA LYS A 248 -6.19 -9.26 26.70
C LYS A 248 -5.79 -10.24 25.59
N GLY A 249 -5.02 -9.73 24.62
CA GLY A 249 -4.56 -10.50 23.46
C GLY A 249 -5.34 -10.22 22.17
N ILE A 250 -6.35 -9.34 22.21
CA ILE A 250 -7.09 -8.85 21.05
C ILE A 250 -6.57 -7.47 20.69
N HIS A 251 -5.98 -7.33 19.51
CA HIS A 251 -5.27 -6.13 19.06
C HIS A 251 -5.77 -5.67 17.70
N PHE A 252 -5.75 -4.37 17.44
CA PHE A 252 -5.80 -3.89 16.05
C PHE A 252 -4.52 -4.31 15.33
N ALA A 253 -4.64 -4.67 14.05
CA ALA A 253 -3.51 -5.10 13.23
C ALA A 253 -2.35 -4.10 13.23
N LEU A 254 -2.64 -2.80 13.12
CA LEU A 254 -1.62 -1.76 13.09
C LEU A 254 -0.83 -1.64 14.40
N GLU A 255 -1.35 -2.08 15.55
CA GLU A 255 -0.58 -2.08 16.80
C GLU A 255 0.67 -2.94 16.66
N MET A 256 0.50 -4.17 16.15
CA MET A 256 1.61 -5.10 15.94
C MET A 256 2.52 -4.62 14.81
N LEU A 257 1.95 -4.23 13.67
CA LEU A 257 2.72 -3.87 12.48
C LEU A 257 3.58 -2.62 12.72
N ALA A 258 3.01 -1.59 13.34
CA ALA A 258 3.73 -0.36 13.64
C ALA A 258 4.79 -0.56 14.73
N GLN A 259 4.51 -1.34 15.77
CA GLN A 259 5.54 -1.70 16.74
C GLN A 259 6.69 -2.47 16.09
N GLN A 260 6.40 -3.44 15.22
CA GLN A 260 7.45 -4.22 14.55
C GLN A 260 8.34 -3.34 13.68
N ASN A 261 7.77 -2.44 12.88
CA ASN A 261 8.55 -1.50 12.07
C ASN A 261 9.41 -0.57 12.95
N ARG A 262 8.87 -0.08 14.07
CA ARG A 262 9.60 0.75 15.05
C ARG A 262 10.74 -0.01 15.74
N ILE A 263 10.55 -1.29 16.06
CA ILE A 263 11.61 -2.16 16.61
C ILE A 263 12.76 -2.30 15.61
N LEU A 264 12.45 -2.51 14.33
CA LEU A 264 13.49 -2.58 13.29
C LEU A 264 14.22 -1.25 13.08
N ALA A 265 13.58 -0.12 13.41
CA ALA A 265 14.20 1.20 13.45
C ALA A 265 14.96 1.50 14.77
N GLY A 266 15.04 0.54 15.69
CA GLY A 266 15.81 0.65 16.93
C GLY A 266 15.01 1.09 18.16
N GLN A 267 13.68 1.24 18.07
CA GLN A 267 12.85 1.54 19.25
C GLN A 267 12.66 0.30 20.13
N THR A 268 12.50 0.53 21.44
CA THR A 268 12.25 -0.51 22.42
C THR A 268 10.88 -0.32 23.08
N PHE A 269 10.17 -1.42 23.29
CA PHE A 269 8.87 -1.41 23.98
C PHE A 269 8.96 -2.20 25.30
N PRO A 270 8.36 -1.70 26.39
CA PRO A 270 8.18 -2.48 27.62
C PRO A 270 7.44 -3.80 27.33
N LYS A 271 7.80 -4.86 28.06
CA LYS A 271 7.27 -6.22 27.83
C LYS A 271 5.74 -6.30 27.94
N ASP A 272 5.14 -5.46 28.78
CA ASP A 272 3.68 -5.37 29.00
C ASP A 272 2.94 -4.64 27.87
N LYS A 273 3.64 -3.82 27.08
CA LYS A 273 3.08 -3.10 25.91
C LYS A 273 3.42 -3.75 24.57
N LEU A 274 4.32 -4.72 24.57
CA LEU A 274 4.81 -5.37 23.37
C LEU A 274 3.74 -6.31 22.77
N VAL A 275 3.36 -6.03 21.53
CA VAL A 275 2.47 -6.89 20.74
C VAL A 275 3.31 -7.87 19.93
N ASN A 276 3.44 -9.10 20.44
CA ASN A 276 4.33 -10.13 19.89
C ASN A 276 3.62 -11.49 19.79
N ALA A 277 3.73 -12.13 18.63
CA ALA A 277 3.14 -13.42 18.27
C ALA A 277 4.00 -14.64 18.66
N LYS A 278 5.22 -14.45 19.18
CA LYS A 278 6.13 -15.54 19.54
C LYS A 278 5.46 -16.58 20.44
N GLY A 279 5.44 -17.84 20.00
CA GLY A 279 4.89 -18.96 20.76
C GLY A 279 3.37 -18.96 20.89
N LYS A 280 2.64 -18.19 20.07
CA LYS A 280 1.17 -18.06 20.14
C LYS A 280 0.47 -18.68 18.94
N LYS A 281 -0.76 -19.14 19.15
CA LYS A 281 -1.74 -19.40 18.08
C LYS A 281 -2.41 -18.07 17.71
N VAL A 282 -2.16 -17.58 16.51
CA VAL A 282 -2.64 -16.27 16.05
C VAL A 282 -3.85 -16.43 15.14
N LEU A 283 -4.92 -15.68 15.43
CA LEU A 283 -6.07 -15.52 14.55
C LEU A 283 -6.08 -14.11 13.94
N VAL A 284 -6.04 -14.02 12.62
CA VAL A 284 -6.18 -12.79 11.85
C VAL A 284 -7.60 -12.70 11.30
N ILE A 285 -8.34 -11.65 11.66
CA ILE A 285 -9.70 -11.41 11.18
C ILE A 285 -9.65 -10.35 10.07
N GLY A 286 -9.78 -10.78 8.82
CA GLY A 286 -9.75 -9.93 7.63
C GLY A 286 -8.81 -10.44 6.53
N GLY A 287 -9.31 -10.45 5.28
CA GLY A 287 -8.62 -11.01 4.10
C GLY A 287 -7.73 -10.06 3.30
N GLY A 288 -7.66 -8.78 3.68
CA GLY A 288 -6.94 -7.73 2.93
C GLY A 288 -5.41 -7.76 3.09
N ASP A 289 -4.74 -6.77 2.49
CA ASP A 289 -3.27 -6.64 2.55
C ASP A 289 -2.75 -6.49 3.98
N THR A 290 -3.47 -5.75 4.84
CA THR A 290 -3.17 -5.66 6.28
C THR A 290 -3.18 -7.04 6.96
N GLY A 291 -4.09 -7.93 6.56
CA GLY A 291 -4.14 -9.30 7.05
C GLY A 291 -2.94 -10.12 6.57
N SER A 292 -2.57 -9.98 5.30
CA SER A 292 -1.33 -10.56 4.74
C SER A 292 -0.07 -10.08 5.48
N ASP A 293 -0.01 -8.81 5.86
CA ASP A 293 1.10 -8.23 6.62
C ASP A 293 1.16 -8.80 8.05
N CYS A 294 0.00 -8.97 8.68
CA CYS A 294 -0.11 -9.64 9.99
C CYS A 294 0.40 -11.07 9.94
N ILE A 295 0.05 -11.83 8.90
CA ILE A 295 0.51 -13.20 8.71
C ILE A 295 2.03 -13.25 8.62
N GLY A 296 2.63 -12.50 7.67
CA GLY A 296 4.07 -12.53 7.46
C GLY A 296 4.87 -12.04 8.67
N THR A 297 4.31 -11.08 9.42
CA THR A 297 4.92 -10.61 10.68
C THR A 297 4.82 -11.64 11.80
N SER A 298 3.67 -12.30 11.95
CA SER A 298 3.44 -13.32 12.99
C SER A 298 4.35 -14.53 12.78
N VAL A 299 4.52 -14.97 11.52
CA VAL A 299 5.43 -16.07 11.17
C VAL A 299 6.88 -15.71 11.56
N ARG A 300 7.35 -14.52 11.20
CA ARG A 300 8.71 -14.04 11.53
C ARG A 300 8.95 -13.86 13.04
N GLN A 301 7.90 -13.53 13.79
CA GLN A 301 7.97 -13.46 15.25
C GLN A 301 7.99 -14.86 15.92
N GLY A 302 7.74 -15.93 15.16
CA GLY A 302 7.73 -17.31 15.66
C GLY A 302 6.40 -17.73 16.27
N ALA A 303 5.28 -17.36 15.64
CA ALA A 303 3.96 -17.91 15.97
C ALA A 303 3.95 -19.44 15.84
N VAL A 304 3.19 -20.12 16.69
CA VAL A 304 2.98 -21.58 16.62
C VAL A 304 2.12 -21.92 15.41
N SER A 305 1.08 -21.13 15.17
CA SER A 305 0.22 -21.24 14.01
C SER A 305 -0.42 -19.89 13.71
N VAL A 306 -0.79 -19.68 12.44
CA VAL A 306 -1.52 -18.50 12.00
C VAL A 306 -2.75 -18.95 11.20
N THR A 307 -3.93 -18.54 11.66
CA THR A 307 -5.20 -18.75 10.96
C THR A 307 -5.74 -17.40 10.53
N GLN A 308 -6.12 -17.28 9.26
CA GLN A 308 -6.84 -16.13 8.73
C GLN A 308 -8.28 -16.54 8.45
N ILE A 309 -9.23 -15.75 8.94
CA ILE A 309 -10.64 -15.91 8.60
C ILE A 309 -11.14 -14.72 7.80
N GLU A 310 -12.04 -15.01 6.87
CA GLU A 310 -12.75 -14.02 6.09
C GLU A 310 -14.25 -14.31 6.13
N ILE A 311 -15.03 -13.24 6.28
CA ILE A 311 -16.48 -13.33 6.32
C ILE A 311 -17.07 -13.58 4.93
N MET A 312 -16.39 -13.12 3.87
CA MET A 312 -16.82 -13.27 2.48
C MET A 312 -16.48 -14.66 1.93
N PRO A 313 -17.19 -15.11 0.87
CA PRO A 313 -16.85 -16.34 0.17
C PRO A 313 -15.45 -16.31 -0.44
N LYS A 314 -14.85 -17.49 -0.58
CA LYS A 314 -13.57 -17.64 -1.27
C LYS A 314 -13.69 -17.10 -2.70
N PRO A 315 -12.87 -16.11 -3.10
CA PRO A 315 -12.90 -15.61 -4.46
C PRO A 315 -12.54 -16.71 -5.48
N PRO A 316 -13.04 -16.65 -6.72
CA PRO A 316 -12.73 -17.63 -7.75
C PRO A 316 -11.25 -17.59 -8.15
N VAL A 317 -10.70 -18.75 -8.54
CA VAL A 317 -9.30 -18.87 -8.96
C VAL A 317 -9.17 -18.56 -10.44
N GLY A 318 -8.19 -17.72 -10.80
CA GLY A 318 -7.86 -17.40 -12.20
C GLY A 318 -8.78 -16.41 -12.89
N TYR A 319 -10.08 -16.70 -12.96
CA TYR A 319 -11.06 -15.93 -13.72
C TYR A 319 -12.34 -15.62 -12.91
N ASN A 320 -12.91 -14.43 -13.11
CA ASN A 320 -14.18 -14.04 -12.51
C ASN A 320 -15.06 -13.33 -13.56
N PRO A 321 -16.19 -13.93 -14.00
CA PRO A 321 -17.08 -13.31 -14.99
C PRO A 321 -17.80 -12.06 -14.46
N ALA A 322 -17.93 -11.89 -13.14
CA ALA A 322 -18.55 -10.70 -12.54
C ALA A 322 -17.65 -9.46 -12.61
N THR A 323 -16.35 -9.64 -12.83
CA THR A 323 -15.37 -8.55 -13.02
C THR A 323 -14.56 -8.82 -14.29
N PRO A 324 -15.17 -8.68 -15.48
CA PRO A 324 -14.49 -8.98 -16.73
C PRO A 324 -13.35 -8.00 -17.00
N TRP A 325 -12.33 -8.45 -17.72
CA TRP A 325 -11.28 -7.55 -18.22
C TRP A 325 -11.91 -6.41 -19.02
N PRO A 326 -11.43 -5.14 -18.91
CA PRO A 326 -10.22 -4.69 -18.20
C PRO A 326 -10.46 -4.24 -16.75
N GLN A 327 -11.59 -4.61 -16.14
CA GLN A 327 -11.88 -4.27 -14.74
C GLN A 327 -10.89 -4.95 -13.78
N TRP A 328 -10.81 -4.43 -12.55
CA TRP A 328 -10.00 -5.04 -11.51
C TRP A 328 -10.52 -6.45 -11.19
N PRO A 329 -9.71 -7.51 -11.37
CA PRO A 329 -10.20 -8.87 -11.22
C PRO A 329 -10.35 -9.22 -9.73
N ALA A 330 -11.59 -9.48 -9.32
CA ALA A 330 -11.92 -9.99 -7.99
C ALA A 330 -11.68 -11.52 -7.95
N VAL A 331 -10.41 -11.92 -8.01
CA VAL A 331 -9.96 -13.32 -8.01
C VAL A 331 -9.13 -13.64 -6.77
N PHE A 332 -8.97 -14.93 -6.49
CA PHE A 332 -8.19 -15.44 -5.37
C PHE A 332 -6.74 -15.00 -5.48
N LYS A 333 -6.23 -14.37 -4.40
CA LYS A 333 -4.85 -13.92 -4.31
C LYS A 333 -4.09 -14.72 -3.25
N THR A 334 -2.87 -15.07 -3.62
CA THR A 334 -1.85 -15.61 -2.73
C THR A 334 -0.70 -14.61 -2.70
N THR A 335 -0.19 -14.32 -1.51
CA THR A 335 0.91 -13.36 -1.30
C THR A 335 2.10 -14.13 -0.75
N SER A 336 3.28 -13.52 -0.74
CA SER A 336 4.46 -14.12 -0.11
C SER A 336 4.19 -14.56 1.34
N SER A 337 3.43 -13.77 2.10
CA SER A 337 3.04 -14.10 3.48
C SER A 337 2.12 -15.33 3.57
N HIS A 338 1.24 -15.54 2.59
CA HIS A 338 0.37 -16.72 2.57
C HIS A 338 1.19 -18.00 2.32
N GLU A 339 2.18 -17.93 1.44
CA GLU A 339 3.12 -19.03 1.15
C GLU A 339 4.04 -19.37 2.32
N GLU A 340 4.29 -18.40 3.21
CA GLU A 340 5.15 -18.58 4.40
C GLU A 340 4.49 -19.42 5.50
N GLY A 341 3.17 -19.62 5.44
CA GLY A 341 2.45 -20.54 6.32
C GLY A 341 1.27 -19.87 7.02
N CYS A 342 0.05 -20.21 6.57
CA CYS A 342 -1.19 -19.90 7.28
C CYS A 342 -2.32 -20.84 6.84
N THR A 343 -3.30 -21.04 7.73
CA THR A 343 -4.59 -21.63 7.36
C THR A 343 -5.55 -20.51 6.98
N ARG A 344 -6.21 -20.62 5.83
CA ARG A 344 -7.20 -19.62 5.36
C ARG A 344 -8.58 -20.25 5.34
N ARG A 345 -9.55 -19.57 5.95
CA ARG A 345 -10.95 -20.01 6.02
C ARG A 345 -11.87 -18.87 5.58
N TRP A 346 -12.99 -19.21 4.97
CA TRP A 346 -13.95 -18.27 4.38
C TRP A 346 -15.34 -18.52 4.94
N CYS A 347 -16.24 -17.57 4.70
CA CYS A 347 -17.62 -17.66 5.18
C CYS A 347 -17.72 -17.85 6.70
N LEU A 348 -16.84 -17.19 7.47
CA LEU A 348 -16.87 -17.25 8.94
C LEU A 348 -17.10 -15.87 9.55
N ALA A 349 -18.15 -15.75 10.37
CA ALA A 349 -18.38 -14.59 11.24
C ALA A 349 -17.92 -14.93 12.67
N SER A 350 -17.36 -13.96 13.37
CA SER A 350 -17.00 -14.12 14.79
C SER A 350 -18.17 -13.68 15.67
N ASN A 351 -18.57 -14.54 16.60
CA ASN A 351 -19.73 -14.31 17.47
C ASN A 351 -19.31 -13.82 18.86
N GLN A 352 -18.25 -14.39 19.44
CA GLN A 352 -17.72 -13.98 20.74
C GLN A 352 -16.24 -14.38 20.88
N PHE A 353 -15.50 -13.61 21.65
CA PHE A 353 -14.17 -13.96 22.11
C PHE A 353 -14.28 -14.76 23.42
N LEU A 354 -13.60 -15.90 23.47
CA LEU A 354 -13.54 -16.77 24.64
C LEU A 354 -12.25 -16.51 25.40
N GLY A 355 -12.31 -16.53 26.73
CA GLY A 355 -11.12 -16.27 27.53
C GLY A 355 -11.11 -16.92 28.90
N LYS A 356 -9.90 -17.01 29.46
CA LYS A 356 -9.63 -17.49 30.82
C LYS A 356 -8.66 -16.53 31.49
N ASN A 357 -8.92 -16.20 32.76
CA ASN A 357 -8.09 -15.26 33.53
C ASN A 357 -7.88 -13.90 32.82
N GLY A 358 -8.92 -13.40 32.13
CA GLY A 358 -8.88 -12.11 31.42
C GLY A 358 -8.04 -12.10 30.13
N LYS A 359 -7.65 -13.27 29.60
CA LYS A 359 -6.91 -13.40 28.33
C LYS A 359 -7.71 -14.22 27.34
N VAL A 360 -7.62 -13.87 26.05
CA VAL A 360 -8.23 -14.64 24.97
C VAL A 360 -7.60 -16.03 24.88
N THR A 361 -8.45 -17.04 24.68
CA THR A 361 -8.06 -18.44 24.47
C THR A 361 -8.67 -19.02 23.20
N GLY A 362 -9.64 -18.33 22.61
CA GLY A 362 -10.24 -18.71 21.34
C GLY A 362 -11.34 -17.75 20.91
N VAL A 363 -11.90 -18.02 19.74
CA VAL A 363 -13.00 -17.24 19.17
C VAL A 363 -14.08 -18.22 18.71
N GLU A 364 -15.31 -18.04 19.19
CA GLU A 364 -16.46 -18.72 18.62
C GLU A 364 -16.75 -18.08 17.26
N VAL A 365 -16.73 -18.91 16.23
CA VAL A 365 -17.08 -18.50 14.86
C VAL A 365 -18.27 -19.31 14.37
N GLU A 366 -19.00 -18.73 13.43
CA GLU A 366 -20.16 -19.34 12.80
C GLU A 366 -20.03 -19.28 11.28
N GLU A 367 -20.36 -20.38 10.62
CA GLU A 367 -20.46 -20.43 9.17
C GLU A 367 -21.63 -19.56 8.71
N VAL A 368 -21.38 -18.69 7.73
CA VAL A 368 -22.36 -17.77 7.16
C VAL A 368 -22.51 -17.96 5.66
N GLU A 369 -23.72 -17.75 5.17
CA GLU A 369 -24.04 -17.69 3.75
C GLU A 369 -24.32 -16.25 3.33
N TRP A 370 -23.93 -15.88 2.11
CA TRP A 370 -24.25 -14.58 1.54
C TRP A 370 -25.33 -14.73 0.48
N ILE A 371 -26.49 -14.12 0.74
CA ILE A 371 -27.62 -14.10 -0.18
C ILE A 371 -27.50 -12.84 -1.04
N PRO A 372 -27.36 -12.97 -2.38
CA PRO A 372 -27.33 -11.82 -3.27
C PRO A 372 -28.57 -10.94 -3.09
N ALA A 373 -28.41 -9.62 -3.14
CA ALA A 373 -29.55 -8.71 -3.13
C ALA A 373 -30.30 -8.78 -4.47
N ALA A 374 -31.63 -8.77 -4.44
CA ALA A 374 -32.46 -8.86 -5.64
C ALA A 374 -32.32 -7.64 -6.57
N ASP A 375 -31.90 -6.49 -6.04
CA ASP A 375 -31.74 -5.21 -6.72
C ASP A 375 -30.27 -4.87 -7.07
N GLY A 376 -29.35 -5.81 -6.88
CA GLY A 376 -27.92 -5.55 -7.02
C GLY A 376 -27.31 -4.74 -5.85
N GLY A 377 -28.07 -4.53 -4.77
CA GLY A 377 -27.60 -3.96 -3.52
C GLY A 377 -26.63 -4.86 -2.74
N ARG A 378 -26.37 -4.51 -1.48
CA ARG A 378 -25.44 -5.29 -0.64
C ARG A 378 -26.02 -6.66 -0.32
N PRO A 379 -25.24 -7.76 -0.49
CA PRO A 379 -25.71 -9.08 -0.13
C PRO A 379 -26.01 -9.16 1.36
N THR A 380 -27.00 -9.98 1.72
CA THR A 380 -27.39 -10.19 3.12
C THR A 380 -26.65 -11.40 3.67
N MET A 381 -26.02 -11.22 4.84
CA MET A 381 -25.37 -12.31 5.56
C MET A 381 -26.41 -13.10 6.35
N LYS A 382 -26.42 -14.43 6.17
CA LYS A 382 -27.29 -15.36 6.88
C LYS A 382 -26.45 -16.35 7.70
N PRO A 383 -26.58 -16.37 9.03
CA PRO A 383 -25.96 -17.40 9.86
C PRO A 383 -26.54 -18.79 9.58
N THR A 384 -25.69 -19.82 9.55
CA THR A 384 -26.12 -21.21 9.28
C THR A 384 -26.45 -22.00 10.55
N GLY A 385 -26.12 -21.47 11.74
CA GLY A 385 -26.21 -22.18 13.01
C GLY A 385 -25.02 -23.10 13.30
N LYS A 386 -24.13 -23.36 12.34
CA LYS A 386 -22.93 -24.18 12.55
C LYS A 386 -21.84 -23.36 13.21
N LYS A 387 -21.65 -23.60 14.50
CA LYS A 387 -20.67 -22.92 15.34
C LYS A 387 -19.49 -23.83 15.64
N GLU A 388 -18.31 -23.24 15.73
CA GLU A 388 -17.08 -23.88 16.18
C GLU A 388 -16.23 -22.89 16.97
N VAL A 389 -15.19 -23.40 17.65
CA VAL A 389 -14.20 -22.56 18.32
C VAL A 389 -12.88 -22.67 17.59
N ILE A 390 -12.32 -21.53 17.19
CA ILE A 390 -10.93 -21.43 16.75
C ILE A 390 -10.09 -21.06 17.97
N GLU A 391 -9.20 -21.96 18.39
CA GLU A 391 -8.24 -21.68 19.47
C GLU A 391 -7.26 -20.56 19.05
N ALA A 392 -7.08 -19.57 19.91
CA ALA A 392 -6.20 -18.43 19.67
C ALA A 392 -5.73 -17.81 20.97
N ASP A 393 -4.42 -17.60 21.11
CA ASP A 393 -3.81 -16.85 22.21
C ASP A 393 -3.67 -15.36 21.87
N MET A 394 -3.90 -15.01 20.59
CA MET A 394 -3.80 -13.66 20.06
C MET A 394 -4.73 -13.49 18.87
N VAL A 395 -5.48 -12.39 18.85
CA VAL A 395 -6.35 -11.98 17.75
C VAL A 395 -5.88 -10.65 17.18
N LEU A 396 -5.78 -10.58 15.85
CA LEU A 396 -5.42 -9.38 15.09
C LEU A 396 -6.61 -8.94 14.23
N LEU A 397 -7.16 -7.76 14.52
CA LEU A 397 -8.27 -7.17 13.78
C LEU A 397 -7.73 -6.42 12.56
N ALA A 398 -7.91 -7.00 11.37
CA ALA A 398 -7.46 -6.47 10.08
C ALA A 398 -8.66 -6.15 9.17
N MET A 399 -9.67 -5.48 9.72
CA MET A 399 -10.98 -5.29 9.10
C MET A 399 -11.11 -4.00 8.25
N GLY A 400 -10.01 -3.27 8.06
CA GLY A 400 -9.97 -1.99 7.36
C GLY A 400 -10.22 -0.79 8.26
N PHE A 401 -10.38 0.38 7.64
CA PHE A 401 -10.50 1.67 8.32
C PHE A 401 -11.82 2.35 7.97
N LEU A 402 -12.23 3.29 8.81
CA LEU A 402 -13.38 4.16 8.58
C LEU A 402 -12.92 5.41 7.85
N LYS A 403 -13.72 5.86 6.88
CA LYS A 403 -13.51 7.14 6.23
C LYS A 403 -13.76 8.25 7.27
N PRO A 404 -12.82 9.20 7.46
CA PRO A 404 -13.04 10.30 8.38
C PRO A 404 -14.16 11.22 7.87
N GLU A 405 -14.96 11.72 8.80
CA GLU A 405 -15.85 12.86 8.53
C GLU A 405 -15.02 14.13 8.57
N GLN A 406 -15.07 14.88 7.48
CA GLN A 406 -14.28 16.10 7.33
C GLN A 406 -15.15 17.32 7.68
N PRO A 407 -14.66 18.27 8.49
CA PRO A 407 -15.37 19.51 8.73
C PRO A 407 -15.44 20.35 7.45
N LYS A 408 -16.29 21.38 7.46
CA LYS A 408 -16.32 22.35 6.37
C LYS A 408 -15.10 23.26 6.46
N PHE A 409 -14.20 23.15 5.49
CA PHE A 409 -13.00 23.98 5.47
C PHE A 409 -13.18 25.30 4.72
N ALA A 410 -12.25 26.24 4.96
CA ALA A 410 -12.11 27.47 4.19
C ALA A 410 -11.63 27.19 2.75
N LYS A 411 -11.77 28.17 1.86
CA LYS A 411 -11.45 28.02 0.41
C LYS A 411 -9.98 27.71 0.11
N ASN A 412 -9.07 28.06 1.01
CA ASN A 412 -7.63 27.80 0.87
C ASN A 412 -7.18 26.47 1.49
N VAL A 413 -8.12 25.61 1.89
CA VAL A 413 -7.84 24.31 2.48
C VAL A 413 -8.34 23.21 1.54
N PHE A 414 -7.45 22.30 1.20
CA PHE A 414 -7.67 21.21 0.26
C PHE A 414 -7.56 19.87 0.97
N LEU A 415 -8.16 18.82 0.40
CA LEU A 415 -8.09 17.45 0.90
C LEU A 415 -7.41 16.57 -0.16
N ALA A 416 -6.64 15.57 0.27
CA ALA A 416 -6.08 14.59 -0.65
C ALA A 416 -5.96 13.19 -0.05
N GLY A 417 -6.03 12.20 -0.95
CA GLY A 417 -5.79 10.80 -0.64
C GLY A 417 -6.85 10.17 0.25
N ASP A 418 -6.42 9.34 1.19
CA ASP A 418 -7.32 8.54 2.01
C ASP A 418 -8.15 9.40 2.99
N ALA A 419 -7.70 10.61 3.31
CA ALA A 419 -8.47 11.59 4.08
C ALA A 419 -9.73 12.05 3.32
N GLU A 420 -9.65 12.16 1.99
CA GLU A 420 -10.77 12.56 1.13
C GLU A 420 -11.65 11.37 0.72
N THR A 421 -11.01 10.25 0.38
CA THR A 421 -11.66 9.15 -0.34
C THR A 421 -11.95 7.92 0.53
N GLY A 422 -11.38 7.85 1.73
CA GLY A 422 -11.34 6.65 2.55
C GLY A 422 -10.17 5.74 2.18
N ALA A 423 -9.97 4.66 2.96
CA ALA A 423 -8.84 3.75 2.79
C ALA A 423 -8.75 3.19 1.36
N SER A 424 -7.59 3.34 0.74
CA SER A 424 -7.38 2.96 -0.66
C SER A 424 -5.97 2.45 -0.93
N LEU A 425 -5.54 2.51 -2.19
CA LEU A 425 -4.19 2.13 -2.63
C LEU A 425 -3.26 3.34 -2.61
N VAL A 426 -1.98 3.11 -2.32
CA VAL A 426 -0.94 4.16 -2.34
C VAL A 426 -0.91 4.94 -3.65
N VAL A 427 -1.02 4.25 -4.79
CA VAL A 427 -1.05 4.93 -6.11
C VAL A 427 -2.26 5.85 -6.29
N ARG A 428 -3.40 5.56 -5.65
CA ARG A 428 -4.59 6.45 -5.65
C ARG A 428 -4.38 7.64 -4.73
N ALA A 429 -3.76 7.43 -3.56
CA ALA A 429 -3.38 8.52 -2.67
C ALA A 429 -2.39 9.48 -3.35
N MET A 430 -1.41 8.95 -4.08
CA MET A 430 -0.48 9.76 -4.89
C MET A 430 -1.20 10.53 -5.99
N ALA A 431 -2.14 9.90 -6.71
CA ALA A 431 -2.95 10.59 -7.73
C ALA A 431 -3.78 11.74 -7.12
N GLY A 432 -4.40 11.51 -5.96
CA GLY A 432 -5.10 12.56 -5.20
C GLY A 432 -4.17 13.70 -4.80
N GLY A 433 -2.94 13.39 -4.36
CA GLY A 433 -1.92 14.40 -4.05
C GLY A 433 -1.52 15.26 -5.25
N ARG A 434 -1.34 14.66 -6.45
CA ARG A 434 -1.04 15.44 -7.68
C ARG A 434 -2.19 16.37 -8.04
N LYS A 435 -3.43 15.87 -7.93
CA LYS A 435 -4.64 16.67 -8.19
C LYS A 435 -4.72 17.86 -7.22
N ALA A 436 -4.57 17.62 -5.92
CA ALA A 436 -4.62 18.68 -4.91
C ALA A 436 -3.49 19.72 -5.10
N ALA A 437 -2.26 19.28 -5.45
CA ALA A 437 -1.17 20.21 -5.76
C ALA A 437 -1.48 21.11 -6.97
N ALA A 438 -2.13 20.58 -8.01
CA ALA A 438 -2.56 21.38 -9.15
C ALA A 438 -3.66 22.37 -8.78
N GLU A 439 -4.61 21.98 -7.94
CA GLU A 439 -5.68 22.85 -7.46
C GLU A 439 -5.17 23.98 -6.55
N ILE A 440 -4.22 23.67 -5.66
CA ILE A 440 -3.55 24.67 -4.80
C ILE A 440 -2.78 25.67 -5.64
N ASP A 441 -2.02 25.20 -6.62
CA ASP A 441 -1.28 26.08 -7.54
C ASP A 441 -2.22 27.00 -8.32
N ALA A 442 -3.32 26.45 -8.86
CA ALA A 442 -4.34 27.23 -9.56
C ALA A 442 -5.10 28.21 -8.63
N TYR A 443 -5.13 27.96 -7.33
CA TYR A 443 -5.71 28.85 -6.34
C TYR A 443 -4.77 30.02 -5.99
N LEU A 444 -3.48 29.74 -5.82
CA LEU A 444 -2.48 30.73 -5.39
C LEU A 444 -1.93 31.61 -6.52
N THR A 445 -2.14 31.21 -7.78
CA THR A 445 -1.73 31.97 -8.98
C THR A 445 -2.84 32.83 -9.60
N LYS A 446 -4.06 32.74 -9.05
CA LYS A 446 -5.15 33.68 -9.34
C LYS A 446 -4.99 34.93 -8.48
#